data_AF-A0A9E2VLZ2-F1
#
_entry.id   AF-A0A9E2VLZ2-F1
#
_cell.length_a   1.000
_cell.length_b   1.000
_cell.length_c   1.000
_cell.angle_alpha   90.00
_cell.angle_beta   90.00
_cell.angle_gamma   90.00
#
_symmetry.space_group_name_H-M   'P 1'
#
loop_
_entity.id
_entity.type
_entity.pdbx_description
1 polymer ?
#
loop_
_entity_poly.entity_id
_entity_poly.type
_entity_poly.pdbx_seq_one_letter_code
_entity_poly.pdbx_strand_id
1 'polypeptide(L)'
;MNLLDENFPQDQLPLLKEWHVFFRLIGKDIARFGAKDPVIIPLLHRQGGATFFTLDWDFFEAALCHPAYGLVWLDVRADDAAYFVRRFLKHPRFKTQAQRMGIVARAHHEGIDFWQRHRAALQHARWIRTTPQ
;
A
#
# COMPACT_ATOMS: atom_id res chain seq x y z
N MET A 1 5.80 -3.36 -8.66
CA MET A 1 6.80 -2.77 -7.74
C MET A 1 6.10 -2.21 -6.50
N ASN A 2 6.72 -2.25 -5.31
CA ASN A 2 6.15 -1.59 -4.11
C ASN A 2 6.83 -0.24 -3.88
N LEU A 3 6.03 0.78 -3.57
CA LEU A 3 6.47 2.13 -3.26
C LEU A 3 6.04 2.47 -1.83
N LEU A 4 6.99 2.92 -1.02
CA LEU A 4 6.72 3.43 0.31
C LEU A 4 6.73 4.96 0.27
N ASP A 5 5.81 5.57 1.00
CA ASP A 5 5.78 7.00 1.22
C ASP A 5 7.06 7.53 1.86
N GLU A 6 7.37 8.80 1.67
CA GLU A 6 8.57 9.42 2.25
C GLU A 6 8.55 9.39 3.78
N ASN A 7 7.35 9.46 4.38
CA ASN A 7 7.13 9.42 5.82
C ASN A 7 7.07 7.99 6.39
N PHE A 8 7.41 6.96 5.59
CA PHE A 8 7.44 5.60 6.10
C PHE A 8 8.47 5.47 7.24
N PRO A 9 8.12 4.82 8.37
CA PRO A 9 8.98 4.82 9.56
C PRO A 9 10.33 4.17 9.27
N GLN A 10 11.42 4.89 9.58
CA GLN A 10 12.77 4.48 9.18
C GLN A 10 13.24 3.20 9.90
N ASP A 11 12.79 3.00 11.13
CA ASP A 11 13.02 1.81 11.96
C ASP A 11 12.31 0.55 11.41
N GLN A 12 11.28 0.72 10.57
CA GLN A 12 10.53 -0.37 9.94
C GLN A 12 11.15 -0.83 8.61
N LEU A 13 11.95 0.01 7.95
CA LEU A 13 12.60 -0.33 6.68
C LEU A 13 13.54 -1.55 6.77
N PRO A 14 14.36 -1.73 7.82
CA PRO A 14 15.18 -2.92 7.99
C PRO A 14 14.37 -4.22 8.03
N LEU A 15 13.21 -4.23 8.70
CA LEU A 15 12.34 -5.41 8.79
C LEU A 15 11.83 -5.85 7.40
N LEU A 16 11.43 -4.89 6.56
CA LEU A 16 11.02 -5.18 5.18
C LEU A 16 12.15 -5.78 4.35
N LYS A 17 13.39 -5.28 4.52
CA LYS A 17 14.58 -5.81 3.84
C LYS A 17 14.90 -7.23 4.30
N GLU A 18 14.88 -7.47 5.62
CA GLU A 18 15.09 -8.80 6.21
C GLU A 18 14.07 -9.82 5.70
N TRP A 19 12.81 -9.41 5.54
CA TRP A 19 11.76 -10.26 4.98
C TRP A 19 11.76 -10.34 3.45
N HIS A 20 12.79 -9.80 2.79
CA HIS A 20 12.96 -9.77 1.33
C HIS A 20 11.77 -9.12 0.60
N VAL A 21 11.12 -8.14 1.22
CA VAL A 21 10.12 -7.31 0.56
C VAL A 21 10.85 -6.26 -0.27
N PHE A 22 10.77 -6.37 -1.60
CA PHE A 22 11.35 -5.37 -2.50
C PHE A 22 10.49 -4.10 -2.50
N PHE A 23 11.12 -2.93 -2.26
CA PHE A 23 10.46 -1.63 -2.26
C PHE A 23 11.39 -0.50 -2.74
N ARG A 24 10.80 0.65 -3.05
CA ARG A 24 11.50 1.95 -3.21
C ARG A 24 10.82 3.00 -2.34
N LEU A 25 11.58 3.95 -1.83
CA LEU A 25 11.08 5.06 -1.01
C LEU A 25 10.88 6.31 -1.89
N ILE A 26 9.72 6.95 -1.79
CA ILE A 26 9.50 8.29 -2.35
C ILE A 26 10.39 9.28 -1.60
N GLY A 27 10.78 10.38 -2.24
CA GLY A 27 11.72 11.33 -1.65
C GLY A 27 13.19 10.95 -1.86
N LYS A 28 13.52 9.66 -1.68
CA LYS A 28 14.89 9.14 -1.70
C LYS A 28 15.29 8.45 -3.01
N ASP A 29 14.45 7.57 -3.53
CA ASP A 29 14.82 6.67 -4.63
C ASP A 29 14.16 7.03 -5.98
N ILE A 30 13.14 7.90 -5.99
CA ILE A 30 12.33 8.18 -7.19
C ILE A 30 12.25 9.66 -7.52
N ALA A 31 12.03 10.53 -6.53
CA ALA A 31 12.10 11.98 -6.64
C ALA A 31 11.82 12.62 -5.26
N ARG A 32 12.46 13.74 -4.95
CA ARG A 32 12.13 14.59 -3.78
C ARG A 32 10.75 15.23 -4.00
N PHE A 33 9.74 14.77 -3.27
CA PHE A 33 8.44 15.39 -3.21
C PHE A 33 8.07 15.53 -1.75
N GLY A 34 7.57 16.69 -1.33
CA GLY A 34 7.07 16.86 0.03
C GLY A 34 5.70 16.19 0.16
N ALA A 35 5.47 15.53 1.29
CA ALA A 35 4.21 14.96 1.70
C ALA A 35 3.16 16.06 1.64
N LYS A 36 2.14 15.83 0.78
CA LYS A 36 1.02 16.69 0.35
C LYS A 36 1.02 17.06 -1.14
N ASP A 37 2.00 16.64 -1.93
CA ASP A 37 2.02 17.05 -3.32
C ASP A 37 0.94 16.35 -4.19
N PRO A 38 0.17 17.09 -5.01
CA PRO A 38 -0.71 16.57 -6.07
C PRO A 38 0.04 15.78 -7.18
N VAL A 39 1.30 15.42 -6.93
CA VAL A 39 2.24 14.79 -7.85
C VAL A 39 2.28 13.27 -7.65
N ILE A 40 1.90 12.74 -6.48
CA ILE A 40 1.97 11.30 -6.23
C ILE A 40 1.04 10.51 -7.16
N ILE A 41 -0.21 10.93 -7.32
CA ILE A 41 -1.16 10.24 -8.23
C ILE A 41 -0.67 10.29 -9.69
N PRO A 42 -0.25 11.45 -10.25
CA PRO A 42 0.42 11.50 -11.55
C PRO A 42 1.69 10.65 -11.68
N LEU A 43 2.49 10.52 -10.60
CA LEU A 43 3.66 9.64 -10.59
C LEU A 43 3.24 8.17 -10.69
N LEU A 44 2.22 7.75 -9.93
CA LEU A 44 1.69 6.39 -9.98
C LEU A 44 1.08 6.07 -11.35
N HIS A 45 0.43 7.04 -12.01
CA HIS A 45 -0.02 6.90 -13.40
C HIS A 45 1.14 6.61 -14.36
N ARG A 46 2.24 7.37 -14.26
CA ARG A 46 3.39 7.25 -15.15
C ARG A 46 4.20 5.98 -14.92
N GLN A 47 4.40 5.60 -13.65
CA GLN A 47 5.19 4.43 -13.28
C GLN A 47 4.52 3.14 -13.78
N GLY A 48 3.21 3.01 -13.57
CA GLY A 48 2.44 1.80 -13.89
C GLY A 48 2.84 0.57 -13.06
N GLY A 49 1.87 -0.23 -12.64
CA GLY A 49 2.13 -1.46 -11.90
C GLY A 49 2.67 -1.27 -10.47
N ALA A 50 2.58 -0.06 -9.93
CA ALA A 50 3.07 0.24 -8.59
C ALA A 50 1.99 -0.03 -7.54
N THR A 51 2.38 -0.55 -6.38
CA THR A 51 1.56 -0.54 -5.16
C THR A 51 2.17 0.46 -4.20
N PHE A 52 1.44 1.53 -3.92
CA PHE A 52 1.85 2.60 -3.00
C PHE A 52 1.35 2.29 -1.59
N PHE A 53 2.23 2.42 -0.61
CA PHE A 53 1.93 2.26 0.82
C PHE A 53 2.20 3.57 1.55
N THR A 54 1.21 4.06 2.29
CA THR A 54 1.27 5.29 3.07
C THR A 54 0.61 5.12 4.44
N LEU A 55 0.98 5.97 5.39
CA LEU A 55 0.30 6.12 6.69
C LEU A 55 -0.75 7.26 6.66
N ASP A 56 -0.83 8.01 5.55
CA ASP A 56 -1.73 9.15 5.41
C ASP A 56 -3.16 8.70 5.05
N TRP A 57 -4.13 9.19 5.82
CA TRP A 57 -5.53 8.73 5.80
C TRP A 57 -6.35 9.25 4.62
N ASP A 58 -5.92 10.37 4.03
CA ASP A 58 -6.59 11.08 2.94
C ASP A 58 -6.53 10.33 1.60
N PHE A 59 -5.79 9.22 1.52
CA PHE A 59 -5.73 8.41 0.32
C PHE A 59 -6.82 7.32 0.23
N PHE A 60 -7.72 7.18 1.23
CA PHE A 60 -8.77 6.16 1.22
C PHE A 60 -10.08 6.61 0.56
N GLU A 61 -10.00 7.02 -0.71
CA GLU A 61 -11.14 7.48 -1.49
C GLU A 61 -11.43 6.58 -2.70
N ALA A 62 -12.70 6.28 -2.95
CA ALA A 62 -13.12 5.46 -4.09
C ALA A 62 -12.69 6.07 -5.45
N ALA A 63 -12.66 7.41 -5.54
CA ALA A 63 -12.27 8.15 -6.73
C ALA A 63 -10.80 7.95 -7.13
N LEU A 64 -9.94 7.52 -6.19
CA LEU A 64 -8.53 7.24 -6.43
C LEU A 64 -8.28 5.83 -7.01
N CYS A 65 -9.33 5.02 -7.24
CA CYS A 65 -9.17 3.73 -7.92
C CYS A 65 -8.72 3.90 -9.37
N HIS A 66 -7.53 3.41 -9.71
CA HIS A 66 -6.98 3.51 -11.06
C HIS A 66 -6.29 2.22 -11.52
N PRO A 67 -6.49 1.74 -12.77
CA PRO A 67 -5.93 0.46 -13.23
C PRO A 67 -4.39 0.41 -13.29
N ALA A 68 -3.72 1.56 -13.28
CA ALA A 68 -2.26 1.62 -13.34
C ALA A 68 -1.58 1.38 -11.99
N TYR A 69 -2.29 1.41 -10.86
CA TYR A 69 -1.67 1.25 -9.55
C TYR A 69 -2.61 0.61 -8.53
N GLY A 70 -2.04 0.23 -7.39
CA GLY A 70 -2.78 -0.02 -6.15
C GLY A 70 -2.35 1.00 -5.10
N LEU A 71 -3.27 1.41 -4.25
CA LEU A 71 -3.00 2.27 -3.12
C LEU A 71 -3.37 1.56 -1.82
N VAL A 72 -2.50 1.64 -0.83
CA VAL A 72 -2.72 1.04 0.49
C VAL A 72 -2.40 2.08 1.57
N TRP A 73 -3.44 2.55 2.23
CA TRP A 73 -3.32 3.24 3.51
C TRP A 73 -3.17 2.21 4.63
N LEU A 74 -2.10 2.33 5.41
CA LEU A 74 -1.81 1.54 6.59
C LEU A 74 -2.42 2.27 7.80
N ASP A 75 -3.66 1.92 8.14
CA ASP A 75 -4.35 2.46 9.32
C ASP A 75 -3.97 1.65 10.57
N VAL A 76 -2.69 1.77 10.92
CA VAL A 76 -2.04 1.11 12.04
C VAL A 76 -1.00 2.06 12.63
N ARG A 77 -0.47 1.70 13.79
CA ARG A 77 0.62 2.45 14.40
C ARG A 77 1.89 2.34 13.54
N ALA A 78 2.75 3.36 13.61
CA ALA A 78 3.99 3.41 12.84
C ALA A 78 4.91 2.20 13.11
N ASP A 79 4.95 1.73 14.36
CA ASP A 79 5.72 0.55 14.81
C ASP A 79 5.23 -0.79 14.22
N ASP A 80 4.04 -0.81 13.61
CA ASP A 80 3.46 -1.99 12.94
C ASP A 80 3.53 -1.94 11.40
N ALA A 81 4.00 -0.83 10.82
CA ALA A 81 3.87 -0.55 9.39
C ALA A 81 4.50 -1.65 8.51
N ALA A 82 5.73 -2.10 8.81
CA ALA A 82 6.38 -3.15 8.01
C ALA A 82 5.60 -4.47 8.08
N TYR A 83 5.10 -4.83 9.26
CA TYR A 83 4.32 -6.05 9.46
C TYR A 83 3.07 -6.02 8.57
N PHE A 84 2.33 -4.91 8.55
CA PHE A 84 1.12 -4.79 7.74
C PHE A 84 1.40 -4.73 6.22
N VAL A 85 2.48 -4.10 5.78
CA VAL A 85 2.93 -4.19 4.37
C VAL A 85 3.13 -5.66 3.97
N ARG A 86 3.92 -6.40 4.76
CA ARG A 86 4.17 -7.83 4.48
C ARG A 86 2.89 -8.65 4.53
N ARG A 87 2.04 -8.41 5.53
CA ARG A 87 0.77 -9.13 5.72
C ARG A 87 -0.17 -8.90 4.54
N PHE A 88 -0.29 -7.66 4.07
CA PHE A 88 -1.06 -7.29 2.88
C PHE A 88 -0.53 -7.99 1.63
N LEU A 89 0.78 -7.94 1.39
CA LEU A 89 1.42 -8.58 0.23
C LEU A 89 1.32 -10.12 0.25
N LYS A 90 1.15 -10.73 1.41
CA LYS A 90 0.91 -12.18 1.56
C LYS A 90 -0.56 -12.57 1.48
N HIS A 91 -1.48 -11.62 1.57
CA HIS A 91 -2.91 -11.90 1.56
C HIS A 91 -3.34 -12.45 0.18
N PRO A 92 -4.04 -13.60 0.07
CA PRO A 92 -4.34 -14.23 -1.22
C PRO A 92 -5.10 -13.35 -2.21
N ARG A 93 -5.91 -12.41 -1.70
CA ARG A 93 -6.63 -11.43 -2.53
C ARG A 93 -5.74 -10.35 -3.14
N PHE A 94 -4.54 -10.12 -2.59
CA PHE A 94 -3.65 -9.01 -2.95
C PHE A 94 -2.20 -9.47 -3.24
N LYS A 95 -2.00 -10.79 -3.36
CA LYS A 95 -0.68 -11.43 -3.42
C LYS A 95 0.09 -11.03 -4.67
N THR A 96 -0.57 -10.98 -5.81
CA THR A 96 0.07 -10.64 -7.08
C THR A 96 -0.07 -9.15 -7.39
N GLN A 97 0.84 -8.61 -8.20
CA GLN A 97 0.75 -7.22 -8.65
C GLN A 97 -0.58 -6.96 -9.37
N ALA A 98 -1.00 -7.87 -10.27
CA ALA A 98 -2.26 -7.73 -11.01
C ALA A 98 -3.48 -7.64 -10.09
N GLN A 99 -3.50 -8.43 -9.01
CA GLN A 99 -4.58 -8.38 -8.00
C GLN A 99 -4.65 -7.07 -7.22
N ARG A 100 -3.54 -6.32 -7.17
CA ARG A 100 -3.47 -5.02 -6.49
C ARG A 100 -3.79 -3.85 -7.40
N MET A 101 -3.93 -4.04 -8.70
CA MET A 101 -4.22 -2.93 -9.61
C MET A 101 -5.69 -2.54 -9.55
N GLY A 102 -5.97 -1.23 -9.55
CA GLY A 102 -7.33 -0.71 -9.52
C GLY A 102 -8.01 -0.80 -8.14
N ILE A 103 -7.23 -0.90 -7.06
CA ILE A 103 -7.76 -0.88 -5.69
C ILE A 103 -7.20 0.30 -4.90
N VAL A 104 -8.01 0.76 -3.96
CA VAL A 104 -7.62 1.65 -2.86
C VAL A 104 -8.01 0.95 -1.57
N ALA A 105 -7.04 0.58 -0.74
CA ALA A 105 -7.22 -0.25 0.42
C ALA A 105 -6.81 0.47 1.71
N ARG A 106 -7.54 0.21 2.78
CA ARG A 106 -7.21 0.51 4.17
C ARG A 106 -6.88 -0.80 4.87
N ALA A 107 -5.63 -0.98 5.26
CA ALA A 107 -5.19 -2.12 6.06
C ALA A 107 -5.17 -1.71 7.53
N HIS A 108 -5.98 -2.35 8.36
CA HIS A 108 -6.10 -2.09 9.80
C HIS A 108 -6.13 -3.42 10.57
N HIS A 109 -6.14 -3.40 11.90
CA HIS A 109 -5.97 -4.63 12.69
C HIS A 109 -7.04 -5.72 12.43
N GLU A 110 -8.27 -5.35 12.11
CA GLU A 110 -9.38 -6.29 11.92
C GLU A 110 -9.43 -6.89 10.50
N GLY A 111 -8.93 -6.17 9.50
CA GLY A 111 -8.94 -6.64 8.12
C GLY A 111 -8.41 -5.61 7.13
N ILE A 112 -8.88 -5.77 5.89
CA ILE A 112 -8.62 -4.86 4.79
C ILE A 112 -9.97 -4.41 4.24
N ASP A 113 -10.29 -3.15 4.44
CA ASP A 113 -11.38 -2.49 3.71
C ASP A 113 -10.82 -1.96 2.39
N PHE A 114 -11.52 -2.12 1.28
CA PHE A 114 -11.01 -1.65 -0.01
C PHE A 114 -12.11 -1.29 -0.99
N TRP A 115 -11.84 -0.21 -1.73
CA TRP A 115 -12.51 0.13 -2.96
C TRP A 115 -11.86 -0.61 -4.11
N GLN A 116 -12.66 -0.93 -5.13
CA GLN A 116 -12.19 -1.54 -6.35
C GLN A 116 -12.85 -0.88 -7.55
N ARG A 117 -12.08 -0.59 -8.58
CA ARG A 117 -12.59 -0.04 -9.83
C ARG A 117 -13.77 -0.88 -10.34
N HIS A 118 -14.83 -0.21 -10.78
CA HIS A 118 -16.08 -0.81 -11.25
C HIS A 118 -16.91 -1.56 -10.18
N ARG A 119 -16.58 -1.38 -8.89
CA ARG A 119 -17.42 -1.82 -7.77
C ARG A 119 -17.85 -0.60 -6.96
N ALA A 120 -19.16 -0.39 -6.87
CA ALA A 120 -19.72 0.75 -6.14
C ALA A 120 -19.69 0.55 -4.62
N ALA A 121 -19.69 -0.70 -4.14
CA ALA A 121 -19.71 -1.02 -2.72
C ALA A 121 -18.29 -1.16 -2.15
N LEU A 122 -18.09 -0.66 -0.94
CA LEU A 122 -16.91 -0.95 -0.15
C LEU A 122 -16.87 -2.45 0.13
N GLN A 123 -15.70 -3.05 -0.04
CA GLN A 123 -15.49 -4.48 0.20
C GLN A 123 -14.57 -4.68 1.40
N HIS A 124 -14.72 -5.82 2.05
CA HIS A 124 -13.90 -6.20 3.20
C HIS A 124 -13.24 -7.56 2.96
N ALA A 125 -11.98 -7.69 3.36
CA ALA A 125 -11.25 -8.95 3.40
C ALA A 125 -10.66 -9.15 4.80
N ARG A 126 -10.98 -10.28 5.43
CA ARG A 126 -10.43 -10.65 6.73
C ARG A 126 -9.00 -11.09 6.59
N TRP A 127 -8.20 -10.81 7.61
CA TRP A 127 -6.88 -11.40 7.69
C TRP A 127 -6.95 -12.91 7.83
N ILE A 128 -6.19 -13.61 6.98
CA ILE A 128 -6.01 -15.04 7.11
C ILE A 128 -4.94 -15.29 8.18
N ARG A 129 -5.22 -16.20 9.11
CA ARG A 129 -4.21 -16.69 10.04
C ARG A 129 -3.11 -17.38 9.23
N THR A 130 -1.98 -16.72 9.06
CA THR A 130 -0.77 -17.40 8.58
C THR A 130 -0.26 -18.25 9.73
N THR A 131 -0.38 -19.58 9.61
CA THR A 131 0.33 -20.52 10.48
C THR A 131 1.82 -20.15 10.44
N PRO A 132 2.50 -20.00 11.58
CA PRO A 132 3.95 -19.86 11.57
C PRO A 132 4.55 -21.12 10.92
N GLN A 133 5.42 -20.93 9.92
CA GLN A 133 6.38 -21.96 9.51
C GLN A 133 7.68 -21.70 10.24
#